data_AF-A0A228R8B1-F1
#
_entry.id   AF-A0A228R8B1-F1
#
_cell.length_a   1.000
_cell.length_b   1.000
_cell.length_c   1.000
_cell.angle_alpha   90.00
_cell.angle_beta   90.00
_cell.angle_gamma   90.00
#
_symmetry.space_group_name_H-M   'P 1'
#
loop_
_entity.id
_entity.type
_entity.pdbx_description
1 polymer ?
#
loop_
_entity_poly.entity_id
_entity_poly.type
_entity_poly.pdbx_seq_one_letter_code
_entity_poly.pdbx_strand_id
1 'polypeptide(L)'
;MSSQRVVKPGQVARVEQDEAESGQRSTDRYAKRVIVQQGDDEVTTQAARNLAAKHGDNTTVVKVGPGGELDGLDKLGATDGKVKVQVVGHGDPESGKLGGADAQELAGQIKQVKAQLGEEAQVSKVTLVGCRTACGTDEQPSLKQQVQEALAKQDTEVGEVKGREKYVKVDQDGRKSDTDDNDPQALPNPLTKLLAQVKAKFKKDDPQENVDQGKFNRNDPLRKVRREGRKLAVTPENPSGNGMLVDWDALVPAPSLNDEIQMRTYPKWAPDDRYILSSDSDEVIRGGVRNDAIAHRIPVENIFTMRANGKTTGKYIEEFGESLSSLSLQSRLTLEGHGSTESFEDYSAADLARYLDHRGLREVGVLKLKSCLTGKCGYMENLVGELDKRSIKVGYVSGYASTISDMRYHVGDVERGSFVTLLWQEGHPFQSASFSQRVIKGNVDVAFPGTRYNRQGAHLTTHKSSDARPARLQERH
;
A
#
# COMPACT_ATOMS: atom_id res chain seq x y z
N MET A 1 41.11 -8.14 30.94
CA MET A 1 40.44 -6.83 31.03
C MET A 1 40.07 -6.40 29.63
N SER A 2 38.76 -6.39 29.35
CA SER A 2 38.17 -6.12 28.03
C SER A 2 38.11 -4.61 27.82
N SER A 3 38.68 -4.09 26.73
CA SER A 3 38.50 -2.69 26.32
C SER A 3 37.43 -2.65 25.23
N GLN A 4 36.20 -2.33 25.64
CA GLN A 4 35.12 -1.94 24.74
C GLN A 4 35.44 -0.58 24.11
N ARG A 5 35.53 -0.55 22.78
CA ARG A 5 35.61 0.67 21.99
C ARG A 5 34.21 1.25 21.88
N VAL A 6 33.95 2.36 22.58
CA VAL A 6 32.70 3.11 22.49
C VAL A 6 32.63 3.79 21.12
N VAL A 7 31.66 3.40 20.29
CA VAL A 7 31.36 4.07 19.01
C VAL A 7 30.33 5.17 19.28
N LYS A 8 30.66 6.41 18.91
CA LYS A 8 29.78 7.58 19.09
C LYS A 8 28.62 7.56 18.07
N PRO A 9 27.40 7.94 18.47
CA PRO A 9 26.27 8.06 17.56
C PRO A 9 26.51 9.27 16.63
N GLY A 10 26.56 9.02 15.32
CA GLY A 10 26.87 10.02 14.30
C GLY A 10 27.72 9.52 13.13
N GLN A 11 28.35 8.35 13.27
CA GLN A 11 29.18 7.75 12.21
C GLN A 11 28.38 6.88 11.20
N VAL A 12 27.11 6.59 11.47
CA VAL A 12 26.26 5.77 10.58
C VAL A 12 25.72 6.60 9.41
N ALA A 13 25.43 7.89 9.62
CA ALA A 13 24.89 8.78 8.59
C ALA A 13 25.93 9.20 7.53
N ARG A 14 27.23 9.14 7.85
CA ARG A 14 28.29 9.59 6.92
C ARG A 14 28.58 8.59 5.79
N VAL A 15 28.06 7.37 5.86
CA VAL A 15 28.24 6.35 4.81
C VAL A 15 27.21 6.53 3.68
N GLU A 16 26.11 7.25 3.90
CA GLU A 16 25.04 7.42 2.90
C GLU A 16 25.26 8.62 1.95
N GLN A 17 26.10 9.60 2.30
CA GLN A 17 26.32 10.79 1.46
C GLN A 17 27.48 10.67 0.45
N ASP A 18 28.39 9.70 0.60
CA ASP A 18 29.55 9.60 -0.30
C ASP A 18 29.21 9.03 -1.70
N GLU A 19 27.99 8.51 -1.94
CA GLU A 19 27.57 8.07 -3.30
C GLU A 19 27.06 9.23 -4.18
N ALA A 20 26.87 10.44 -3.62
CA ALA A 20 26.25 11.57 -4.32
C ALA A 20 27.22 12.69 -4.77
N GLU A 21 28.46 12.76 -4.25
CA GLU A 21 29.20 14.03 -4.32
C GLU A 21 30.71 13.97 -4.67
N SER A 22 31.18 12.98 -5.44
CA SER A 22 32.53 13.07 -6.01
C SER A 22 32.57 12.88 -7.53
N GLY A 23 32.63 14.02 -8.24
CA GLY A 23 32.94 14.12 -9.67
C GLY A 23 34.41 13.86 -10.01
N GLN A 24 35.12 13.08 -9.21
CA GLN A 24 36.44 12.53 -9.52
C GLN A 24 36.31 11.01 -9.46
N ARG A 25 36.91 10.28 -10.42
CA ARG A 25 36.94 8.80 -10.46
C ARG A 25 37.48 8.26 -9.12
N SER A 26 36.61 8.09 -8.13
CA SER A 26 36.92 7.35 -6.92
C SER A 26 37.12 5.91 -7.37
N THR A 27 38.28 5.33 -7.06
CA THR A 27 38.53 3.91 -7.27
C THR A 27 37.36 3.12 -6.68
N ASP A 28 36.66 2.34 -7.52
CA ASP A 28 35.51 1.56 -7.07
C ASP A 28 35.93 0.65 -5.92
N ARG A 29 35.23 0.72 -4.80
CA ARG A 29 35.57 -0.06 -3.59
C ARG A 29 35.29 -1.56 -3.75
N TYR A 30 34.66 -1.95 -4.86
CA TYR A 30 34.39 -3.34 -5.22
C TYR A 30 35.32 -3.75 -6.36
N ALA A 31 35.97 -4.90 -6.21
CA ALA A 31 36.83 -5.50 -7.23
C ALA A 31 36.04 -6.01 -8.44
N LYS A 32 34.75 -6.33 -8.25
CA LYS A 32 33.78 -6.61 -9.32
C LYS A 32 32.36 -6.23 -8.92
N ARG A 33 31.54 -5.95 -9.91
CA ARG A 33 30.09 -5.80 -9.77
C ARG A 33 29.36 -6.76 -10.70
N VAL A 34 28.29 -7.34 -10.22
CA VAL A 34 27.44 -8.22 -11.02
C VAL A 34 26.03 -7.65 -11.01
N ILE A 35 25.46 -7.41 -12.19
CA ILE A 35 24.06 -7.07 -12.37
C ILE A 35 23.32 -8.34 -12.78
N VAL A 36 22.36 -8.79 -11.98
CA VAL A 36 21.48 -9.91 -12.30
C VAL A 36 20.15 -9.34 -12.78
N GLN A 37 19.88 -9.42 -14.08
CA GLN A 37 18.67 -8.85 -14.69
C GLN A 37 17.51 -9.87 -14.64
N GLN A 38 16.41 -9.49 -13.98
CA GLN A 38 15.17 -10.28 -13.91
C GLN A 38 14.21 -9.89 -15.02
N GLY A 39 14.14 -10.71 -16.08
CA GLY A 39 13.26 -10.48 -17.23
C GLY A 39 13.81 -9.50 -18.26
N ASP A 40 13.11 -9.37 -19.39
CA ASP A 40 13.55 -8.64 -20.59
C ASP A 40 12.69 -7.42 -20.94
N ASP A 41 11.89 -6.90 -20.00
CA ASP A 41 11.16 -5.67 -20.26
C ASP A 41 12.12 -4.47 -20.41
N GLU A 42 11.67 -3.47 -21.16
CA GLU A 42 12.48 -2.32 -21.55
C GLU A 42 13.04 -1.54 -20.36
N VAL A 43 12.23 -1.36 -19.31
CA VAL A 43 12.63 -0.57 -18.13
C VAL A 43 13.69 -1.31 -17.33
N THR A 44 13.49 -2.61 -17.08
CA THR A 44 14.49 -3.45 -16.40
C THR A 44 15.79 -3.54 -17.20
N THR A 45 15.68 -3.72 -18.52
CA THR A 45 16.84 -3.78 -19.43
C THR A 45 17.61 -2.47 -19.44
N GLN A 46 16.92 -1.32 -19.50
CA GLN A 46 17.56 -0.01 -19.48
C GLN A 46 18.22 0.27 -18.12
N ALA A 47 17.55 -0.08 -17.02
CA ALA A 47 18.10 0.07 -15.68
C ALA A 47 19.38 -0.78 -15.49
N ALA A 48 19.38 -2.03 -15.96
CA ALA A 48 20.56 -2.89 -15.91
C ALA A 48 21.72 -2.31 -16.74
N ARG A 49 21.44 -1.80 -17.93
CA ARG A 49 22.45 -1.14 -18.80
C ARG A 49 23.04 0.11 -18.16
N ASN A 50 22.22 1.00 -17.61
CA ASN A 50 22.70 2.23 -16.97
C ASN A 50 23.54 1.92 -15.73
N LEU A 51 23.12 0.96 -14.90
CA LEU A 51 23.90 0.51 -13.74
C LEU A 51 25.26 -0.07 -14.13
N ALA A 52 25.33 -0.81 -15.23
CA ALA A 52 26.58 -1.33 -15.75
C ALA A 52 27.48 -0.21 -16.29
N ALA A 53 26.92 0.72 -17.08
CA ALA A 53 27.66 1.84 -17.65
C ALA A 53 28.35 2.71 -16.60
N LYS A 54 27.71 2.91 -15.43
CA LYS A 54 28.28 3.68 -14.31
C LYS A 54 29.65 3.16 -13.83
N HIS A 55 29.89 1.85 -13.93
CA HIS A 55 31.09 1.19 -13.44
C HIS A 55 31.84 0.41 -14.53
N GLY A 56 31.53 0.64 -15.81
CA GLY A 56 32.23 0.16 -17.00
C GLY A 56 32.78 -1.27 -16.89
N ASP A 57 34.07 -1.42 -17.19
CA ASP A 57 34.81 -2.70 -17.24
C ASP A 57 34.79 -3.50 -15.93
N ASN A 58 34.42 -2.86 -14.80
CA ASN A 58 34.31 -3.51 -13.50
C ASN A 58 32.95 -4.21 -13.28
N THR A 59 32.06 -4.20 -14.28
CA THR A 59 30.69 -4.70 -14.14
C THR A 59 30.33 -5.72 -15.21
N THR A 60 29.80 -6.86 -14.77
CA THR A 60 29.23 -7.89 -15.65
C THR A 60 27.72 -7.91 -15.49
N VAL A 61 26.98 -7.92 -16.59
CA VAL A 61 25.53 -8.15 -16.60
C VAL A 61 25.27 -9.60 -16.96
N VAL A 62 24.51 -10.29 -16.13
CA VAL A 62 23.97 -11.63 -16.38
C VAL A 62 22.45 -11.54 -16.41
N LYS A 63 21.82 -12.37 -17.25
CA LYS A 63 20.37 -12.38 -17.42
C LYS A 63 19.79 -13.69 -16.92
N VAL A 64 18.63 -13.62 -16.28
CA VAL A 64 17.91 -14.82 -15.84
C VAL A 64 17.16 -15.41 -17.02
N GLY A 65 17.46 -16.67 -17.34
CA GLY A 65 16.73 -17.47 -18.32
C GLY A 65 15.44 -18.07 -17.76
N PRO A 66 14.59 -18.68 -18.62
CA PRO A 66 13.27 -19.19 -18.23
C PRO A 66 13.27 -20.23 -17.10
N GLY A 67 14.37 -20.98 -16.93
CA GLY A 67 14.51 -21.98 -15.87
C GLY A 67 15.23 -21.48 -14.60
N GLY A 68 15.60 -20.19 -14.55
CA GLY A 68 16.36 -19.59 -13.45
C GLY A 68 17.88 -19.69 -13.58
N GLU A 69 18.39 -20.27 -14.67
CA GLU A 69 19.79 -20.21 -15.08
C GLU A 69 20.23 -18.79 -15.43
N LEU A 70 21.53 -18.51 -15.33
CA LEU A 70 22.09 -17.20 -15.62
C LEU A 70 22.86 -17.21 -16.95
N ASP A 71 22.30 -16.57 -17.96
CA ASP A 71 22.96 -16.32 -19.24
C ASP A 71 24.08 -15.28 -19.08
N GLY A 72 25.24 -15.58 -19.67
CA GLY A 72 26.43 -14.73 -19.59
C GLY A 72 27.26 -14.93 -18.31
N LEU A 73 26.92 -15.92 -17.49
CA LEU A 73 27.68 -16.26 -16.28
C LEU A 73 29.12 -16.70 -16.61
N ASP A 74 29.35 -17.33 -17.77
CA ASP A 74 30.67 -17.70 -18.30
C ASP A 74 31.62 -16.51 -18.49
N LYS A 75 31.07 -15.31 -18.73
CA LYS A 75 31.84 -14.06 -18.87
C LYS A 75 32.28 -13.49 -17.53
N LEU A 76 31.72 -14.00 -16.43
CA LEU A 76 32.11 -13.63 -15.09
C LEU A 76 33.37 -14.42 -14.70
N GLY A 77 34.53 -13.77 -14.81
CA GLY A 77 35.78 -14.37 -14.32
C GLY A 77 35.84 -14.40 -12.79
N ALA A 78 36.66 -15.30 -12.25
CA ALA A 78 36.94 -15.35 -10.82
C ALA A 78 37.55 -14.05 -10.27
N THR A 79 37.49 -13.86 -8.95
CA THR A 79 38.14 -12.75 -8.23
C THR A 79 38.37 -13.12 -6.76
N ASP A 80 39.39 -12.54 -6.14
CA ASP A 80 39.71 -12.64 -4.71
C ASP A 80 39.23 -11.41 -3.90
N GLY A 81 38.56 -10.46 -4.57
CA GLY A 81 38.18 -9.18 -3.99
C GLY A 81 36.71 -9.07 -3.57
N LYS A 82 36.34 -7.90 -3.07
CA LYS A 82 34.94 -7.58 -2.69
C LYS A 82 34.05 -7.44 -3.91
N VAL A 83 32.95 -8.16 -3.93
CA VAL A 83 31.95 -8.13 -4.98
C VAL A 83 30.65 -7.49 -4.49
N LYS A 84 30.01 -6.69 -5.36
CA LYS A 84 28.64 -6.22 -5.17
C LYS A 84 27.72 -6.84 -6.22
N VAL A 85 26.70 -7.56 -5.77
CA VAL A 85 25.65 -8.10 -6.62
C VAL A 85 24.45 -7.16 -6.57
N GLN A 86 23.89 -6.82 -7.73
CA GLN A 86 22.70 -6.00 -7.85
C GLN A 86 21.68 -6.78 -8.67
N VAL A 87 20.61 -7.24 -8.02
CA VAL A 87 19.51 -7.91 -8.72
C VAL A 87 18.50 -6.85 -9.14
N VAL A 88 18.17 -6.78 -10.43
CA VAL A 88 17.37 -5.69 -11.02
C VAL A 88 16.10 -6.27 -11.60
N GLY A 89 14.95 -5.71 -11.20
CA GLY A 89 13.65 -6.10 -11.73
C GLY A 89 12.51 -5.34 -11.07
N HIS A 90 11.29 -5.62 -11.51
CA HIS A 90 10.09 -5.04 -10.92
C HIS A 90 9.81 -5.64 -9.56
N GLY A 91 9.73 -4.81 -8.52
CA GLY A 91 9.34 -5.30 -7.20
C GLY A 91 7.83 -5.44 -7.09
N ASP A 92 7.38 -6.57 -6.58
CA ASP A 92 5.99 -6.86 -6.28
C ASP A 92 5.85 -7.13 -4.77
N PRO A 93 5.43 -6.13 -3.98
CA PRO A 93 5.23 -6.29 -2.55
C PRO A 93 3.97 -7.11 -2.20
N GLU A 94 3.09 -7.43 -3.15
CA GLU A 94 1.93 -8.31 -2.92
C GLU A 94 2.33 -9.77 -2.91
N SER A 95 3.05 -10.20 -3.94
CA SER A 95 3.56 -11.57 -4.00
C SER A 95 4.91 -11.75 -3.29
N GLY A 96 5.57 -10.66 -2.91
CA GLY A 96 6.91 -10.69 -2.33
C GLY A 96 7.96 -11.14 -3.35
N LYS A 97 7.88 -10.65 -4.59
CA LYS A 97 8.74 -11.07 -5.71
C LYS A 97 9.53 -9.92 -6.33
N LEU A 98 10.61 -10.24 -7.04
CA LEU A 98 11.40 -9.30 -7.83
C LEU A 98 11.56 -9.83 -9.26
N GLY A 99 10.95 -9.14 -10.22
CA GLY A 99 10.88 -9.58 -11.61
C GLY A 99 10.22 -10.96 -11.77
N GLY A 100 9.29 -11.30 -10.87
CA GLY A 100 8.61 -12.60 -10.83
C GLY A 100 9.32 -13.67 -9.97
N ALA A 101 10.58 -13.45 -9.61
CA ALA A 101 11.35 -14.37 -8.78
C ALA A 101 11.06 -14.18 -7.28
N ASP A 102 10.83 -15.28 -6.56
CA ASP A 102 10.70 -15.29 -5.11
C ASP A 102 12.07 -15.34 -4.40
N ALA A 103 12.08 -15.28 -3.08
CA ALA A 103 13.31 -15.24 -2.30
C ALA A 103 14.23 -16.46 -2.49
N GLN A 104 13.68 -17.64 -2.77
CA GLN A 104 14.43 -18.88 -2.93
C GLN A 104 15.13 -18.89 -4.30
N GLU A 105 14.39 -18.49 -5.33
CA GLU A 105 14.90 -18.32 -6.70
C GLU A 105 16.04 -17.28 -6.72
N LEU A 106 15.82 -16.12 -6.08
CA LEU A 106 16.83 -15.06 -5.98
C LEU A 106 18.08 -15.52 -5.23
N ALA A 107 17.93 -16.24 -4.11
CA ALA A 107 19.06 -16.79 -3.37
C ALA A 107 19.84 -17.82 -4.20
N GLY A 108 19.13 -18.67 -4.96
CA GLY A 108 19.74 -19.64 -5.87
C GLY A 108 20.55 -18.97 -6.98
N GLN A 109 20.06 -17.88 -7.56
CA GLN A 109 20.78 -17.10 -8.58
C GLN A 109 22.03 -16.41 -7.98
N ILE A 110 21.92 -15.83 -6.78
CA ILE A 110 23.08 -15.24 -6.08
C ILE A 110 24.13 -16.32 -5.78
N LYS A 111 23.71 -17.53 -5.43
CA LYS A 111 24.59 -18.68 -5.23
C LYS A 111 25.31 -19.08 -6.53
N GLN A 112 24.62 -19.11 -7.67
CA GLN A 112 25.25 -19.33 -8.99
C GLN A 112 26.33 -18.28 -9.28
N VAL A 113 26.03 -17.00 -9.04
CA VAL A 113 27.02 -15.91 -9.18
C VAL A 113 28.22 -16.13 -8.27
N LYS A 114 28.01 -16.46 -6.99
CA LYS A 114 29.11 -16.71 -6.04
C LYS A 114 29.98 -17.89 -6.47
N ALA A 115 29.35 -19.00 -6.89
CA ALA A 115 30.07 -20.18 -7.35
C ALA A 115 30.98 -19.85 -8.55
N GLN A 116 30.50 -19.05 -9.50
CA GLN A 116 31.27 -18.63 -10.66
C GLN A 116 32.45 -17.69 -10.32
N LEU A 117 32.29 -16.85 -9.29
CA LEU A 117 33.35 -15.94 -8.84
C LEU A 117 34.51 -16.65 -8.12
N GLY A 118 34.31 -17.88 -7.67
CA GLY A 118 35.28 -18.68 -6.93
C GLY A 118 35.20 -18.49 -5.41
N GLU A 119 35.84 -19.39 -4.66
CA GLU A 119 35.76 -19.45 -3.18
C GLU A 119 36.36 -18.22 -2.49
N GLU A 120 37.39 -17.63 -3.09
CA GLU A 120 38.07 -16.43 -2.55
C GLU A 120 37.25 -15.14 -2.72
N ALA A 121 36.18 -15.18 -3.52
CA ALA A 121 35.35 -14.00 -3.79
C ALA A 121 34.46 -13.64 -2.59
N GLN A 122 34.55 -12.38 -2.16
CA GLN A 122 33.73 -11.88 -1.05
C GLN A 122 32.51 -11.13 -1.56
N VAL A 123 31.35 -11.80 -1.67
CA VAL A 123 30.06 -11.15 -1.98
C VAL A 123 29.62 -10.29 -0.78
N SER A 124 30.19 -9.09 -0.68
CA SER A 124 30.07 -8.21 0.47
C SER A 124 28.78 -7.40 0.52
N LYS A 125 28.09 -7.25 -0.62
CA LYS A 125 26.79 -6.57 -0.68
C LYS A 125 25.91 -7.11 -1.81
N VAL A 126 24.67 -7.43 -1.47
CA VAL A 126 23.58 -7.72 -2.40
C VAL A 126 22.59 -6.56 -2.34
N THR A 127 22.22 -5.99 -3.49
CA THR A 127 21.19 -4.95 -3.58
C THR A 127 20.03 -5.42 -4.44
N LEU A 128 18.82 -5.45 -3.87
CA LEU A 128 17.58 -5.71 -4.58
C LEU A 128 17.07 -4.40 -5.18
N VAL A 129 17.37 -4.18 -6.45
CA VAL A 129 17.00 -3.00 -7.24
C VAL A 129 15.63 -3.24 -7.87
N GLY A 130 14.61 -3.06 -7.04
CA GLY A 130 13.21 -3.05 -7.43
C GLY A 130 12.41 -2.33 -6.37
N CYS A 131 11.22 -1.89 -6.76
CA CYS A 131 10.33 -1.10 -5.92
C CYS A 131 9.92 -1.91 -4.68
N ARG A 132 10.01 -1.32 -3.50
CA ARG A 132 9.43 -1.87 -2.26
C ARG A 132 9.91 -3.27 -1.85
N THR A 133 11.12 -3.67 -2.25
CA THR A 133 11.72 -4.96 -1.87
C THR A 133 12.04 -5.08 -0.37
N ALA A 134 12.08 -3.97 0.36
CA ALA A 134 12.19 -3.92 1.82
C ALA A 134 10.86 -3.62 2.52
N CYS A 135 9.74 -3.61 1.79
CA CYS A 135 8.41 -3.51 2.41
C CYS A 135 7.96 -4.89 2.91
N GLY A 136 7.81 -5.02 4.22
CA GLY A 136 7.19 -6.17 4.88
C GLY A 136 5.87 -5.76 5.55
N THR A 137 5.17 -6.75 6.08
CA THR A 137 4.01 -6.58 6.97
C THR A 137 4.27 -7.35 8.26
N ASP A 138 3.39 -7.19 9.25
CA ASP A 138 3.46 -7.99 10.48
C ASP A 138 3.19 -9.49 10.22
N GLU A 139 2.58 -9.81 9.07
CA GLU A 139 2.16 -11.17 8.67
C GLU A 139 3.17 -11.83 7.72
N GLN A 140 3.90 -11.03 6.93
CA GLN A 140 4.89 -11.51 5.97
C GLN A 140 6.15 -10.62 5.99
N PRO A 141 7.34 -11.19 6.20
CA PRO A 141 8.59 -10.44 6.13
C PRO A 141 8.81 -9.83 4.74
N SER A 142 9.57 -8.74 4.66
CA SER A 142 9.94 -8.14 3.37
C SER A 142 10.73 -9.11 2.48
N LEU A 143 10.70 -8.93 1.16
CA LEU A 143 11.52 -9.74 0.24
C LEU A 143 13.02 -9.69 0.61
N LYS A 144 13.53 -8.52 1.03
CA LYS A 144 14.88 -8.37 1.58
C LYS A 144 15.17 -9.37 2.71
N GLN A 145 14.27 -9.44 3.70
CA GLN A 145 14.42 -10.36 4.84
C GLN A 145 14.32 -11.82 4.37
N GLN A 146 13.35 -12.14 3.51
CA GLN A 146 13.18 -13.48 2.97
C GLN A 146 14.41 -13.95 2.18
N VAL A 147 15.00 -13.10 1.33
CA VAL A 147 16.24 -13.41 0.59
C VAL A 147 17.40 -13.63 1.54
N GLN A 148 17.53 -12.81 2.59
CA GLN A 148 18.59 -12.97 3.58
C GLN A 148 18.46 -14.31 4.32
N GLU A 149 17.25 -14.73 4.68
CA GLU A 149 16.99 -16.04 5.28
C GLU A 149 17.25 -17.19 4.30
N ALA A 150 16.84 -17.05 3.03
CA ALA A 150 17.06 -18.06 2.01
C ALA A 150 18.55 -18.27 1.71
N LEU A 151 19.34 -17.20 1.65
CA LEU A 151 20.80 -17.27 1.51
C LEU A 151 21.45 -18.00 2.68
N ALA A 152 21.01 -17.71 3.92
CA ALA A 152 21.50 -18.40 5.10
C ALA A 152 21.14 -19.90 5.08
N LYS A 153 19.90 -20.26 4.70
CA LYS A 153 19.46 -21.66 4.56
C LYS A 153 20.21 -22.43 3.47
N GLN A 154 20.74 -21.75 2.47
CA GLN A 154 21.49 -22.33 1.36
C GLN A 154 23.02 -22.33 1.60
N ASP A 155 23.46 -21.97 2.81
CA ASP A 155 24.86 -21.78 3.21
C ASP A 155 25.63 -20.83 2.27
N THR A 156 24.91 -19.86 1.69
CA THR A 156 25.49 -18.88 0.76
C THR A 156 25.85 -17.63 1.53
N GLU A 157 27.08 -17.59 2.03
CA GLU A 157 27.57 -16.45 2.81
C GLU A 157 27.67 -15.18 1.94
N VAL A 158 26.97 -14.13 2.36
CA VAL A 158 27.05 -12.78 1.79
C VAL A 158 27.12 -11.77 2.93
N GLY A 159 27.60 -10.57 2.65
CA GLY A 159 27.58 -9.46 3.60
C GLY A 159 26.19 -8.85 3.79
N GLU A 160 26.01 -7.60 3.37
CA GLU A 160 24.75 -6.88 3.55
C GLU A 160 23.76 -7.16 2.41
N VAL A 161 22.50 -7.49 2.73
CA VAL A 161 21.38 -7.45 1.76
C VAL A 161 20.62 -6.14 1.93
N LYS A 162 20.55 -5.32 0.89
CA LYS A 162 19.82 -4.03 0.88
C LYS A 162 18.64 -4.09 -0.08
N GLY A 163 17.44 -3.79 0.41
CA GLY A 163 16.23 -3.57 -0.40
C GLY A 163 15.83 -2.09 -0.43
N ARG A 164 14.65 -1.80 -0.96
CA ARG A 164 14.06 -0.45 -1.06
C ARG A 164 12.69 -0.41 -0.38
N GLU A 165 12.42 0.66 0.37
CA GLU A 165 11.11 0.87 1.00
C GLU A 165 10.11 1.54 0.06
N LYS A 166 10.60 2.33 -0.90
CA LYS A 166 9.82 3.11 -1.88
C LYS A 166 9.97 2.55 -3.29
N TYR A 167 9.29 3.17 -4.26
CA TYR A 167 9.63 2.97 -5.67
C TYR A 167 11.04 3.49 -5.96
N VAL A 168 11.67 2.90 -6.96
CA VAL A 168 13.02 3.26 -7.39
C VAL A 168 13.06 3.39 -8.90
N LYS A 169 13.77 4.41 -9.36
CA LYS A 169 14.20 4.53 -10.76
C LYS A 169 15.72 4.53 -10.85
N VAL A 170 16.21 4.16 -12.02
CA VAL A 170 17.63 4.25 -12.37
C VAL A 170 17.74 5.26 -13.50
N ASP A 171 18.46 6.36 -13.26
CA ASP A 171 18.68 7.37 -14.28
C ASP A 171 19.70 6.93 -15.34
N GLN A 172 19.92 7.78 -16.34
CA GLN A 172 20.85 7.52 -17.45
C GLN A 172 22.31 7.37 -17.00
N ASP A 173 22.67 7.94 -15.83
CA ASP A 173 24.00 7.84 -15.24
C ASP A 173 24.15 6.62 -14.30
N GLY A 174 23.12 5.77 -14.23
CA GLY A 174 23.12 4.60 -13.35
C GLY A 174 23.01 4.94 -11.86
N ARG A 175 22.53 6.14 -11.51
CA ARG A 175 22.18 6.49 -10.12
C ARG A 175 20.74 6.08 -9.83
N LYS A 176 20.52 5.67 -8.59
CA LYS A 176 19.21 5.23 -8.10
C LYS A 176 18.60 6.37 -7.31
N SER A 177 17.39 6.77 -7.67
CA SER A 177 16.60 7.73 -6.90
C SER A 177 15.30 7.07 -6.47
N ASP A 178 14.84 7.44 -5.27
CA ASP A 178 13.48 7.10 -4.86
C ASP A 178 12.51 7.90 -5.74
N THR A 179 11.38 7.29 -6.07
CA THR A 179 10.35 7.85 -6.95
C THR A 179 8.97 7.45 -6.45
N ASP A 180 7.93 7.83 -7.17
CA ASP A 180 6.54 7.42 -6.95
C ASP A 180 6.00 6.58 -8.13
N ASP A 181 4.74 6.17 -8.03
CA ASP A 181 4.01 5.35 -9.00
C ASP A 181 3.58 6.09 -10.27
N ASN A 182 3.63 7.42 -10.28
CA ASN A 182 3.26 8.25 -11.42
C ASN A 182 4.45 8.54 -12.34
N ASP A 183 5.68 8.24 -11.91
CA ASP A 183 6.86 8.38 -12.76
C ASP A 183 6.91 7.25 -13.80
N PRO A 184 6.77 7.56 -15.11
CA PRO A 184 6.83 6.56 -16.17
C PRO A 184 8.20 5.87 -16.29
N GLN A 185 9.24 6.43 -15.65
CA GLN A 185 10.59 5.88 -15.58
C GLN A 185 10.87 5.13 -14.27
N ALA A 186 9.94 5.11 -13.31
CA ALA A 186 9.98 4.15 -12.21
C ALA A 186 9.98 2.72 -12.78
N LEU A 187 10.57 1.74 -12.09
CA LEU A 187 10.34 0.32 -12.44
C LEU A 187 8.86 -0.01 -12.12
N PRO A 188 7.93 -0.05 -13.10
CA PRO A 188 6.51 -0.15 -12.81
C PRO A 188 6.16 -1.52 -12.22
N ASN A 189 5.19 -1.56 -11.30
CA ASN A 189 4.59 -2.84 -10.92
C ASN A 189 3.97 -3.50 -12.18
N PRO A 190 4.12 -4.83 -12.39
CA PRO A 190 3.44 -5.56 -13.47
C PRO A 190 1.94 -5.24 -13.62
N LEU A 191 1.23 -4.91 -12.53
CA LEU A 191 -0.17 -4.46 -12.56
C LEU A 191 -0.37 -3.14 -13.31
N THR A 192 0.56 -2.19 -13.22
CA THR A 192 0.48 -0.90 -13.92
C THR A 192 0.59 -1.09 -15.43
N LYS A 193 1.40 -2.06 -15.88
CA LYS A 193 1.52 -2.44 -17.30
C LYS A 193 0.27 -3.16 -17.80
N LEU A 194 -0.31 -4.06 -17.01
CA LEU A 194 -1.58 -4.72 -17.36
C LEU A 194 -2.70 -3.69 -17.47
N LEU A 195 -2.81 -2.75 -16.52
CA LEU A 195 -3.79 -1.66 -16.56
C LEU A 195 -3.57 -0.71 -17.75
N ALA A 196 -2.31 -0.39 -18.10
CA ALA A 196 -2.00 0.43 -19.27
C ALA A 196 -2.32 -0.30 -20.58
N GLN A 197 -2.03 -1.60 -20.68
CA GLN A 197 -2.35 -2.43 -21.85
C GLN A 197 -3.85 -2.63 -22.00
N VAL A 198 -4.57 -2.88 -20.90
CA VAL A 198 -6.02 -2.98 -20.87
C VAL A 198 -6.66 -1.65 -21.28
N LYS A 199 -6.18 -0.52 -20.73
CA LYS A 199 -6.62 0.82 -21.16
C LYS A 199 -6.34 1.08 -22.64
N ALA A 200 -5.17 0.70 -23.17
CA ALA A 200 -4.85 0.84 -24.59
C ALA A 200 -5.71 -0.06 -25.50
N LYS A 201 -6.11 -1.23 -25.00
CA LYS A 201 -7.03 -2.14 -25.68
C LYS A 201 -8.45 -1.56 -25.73
N PHE A 202 -8.94 -1.00 -24.63
CA PHE A 202 -10.24 -0.32 -24.58
C PHE A 202 -10.28 1.02 -25.32
N LYS A 203 -9.13 1.70 -25.49
CA LYS A 203 -9.04 2.92 -26.31
C LYS A 203 -9.14 2.63 -27.82
N LYS A 204 -8.92 1.38 -28.25
CA LYS A 204 -9.12 0.94 -29.65
C LYS A 204 -10.58 0.64 -29.98
N ASP A 205 -11.42 0.48 -28.96
CA ASP A 205 -12.85 0.13 -29.10
C ASP A 205 -13.78 1.32 -28.77
N ASP A 206 -13.26 2.54 -28.75
CA ASP A 206 -14.06 3.75 -28.50
C ASP A 206 -15.02 4.01 -29.68
N PRO A 207 -16.36 3.96 -29.50
CA PRO A 207 -17.33 4.15 -30.59
C PRO A 207 -17.38 5.59 -31.12
N GLN A 208 -16.58 6.49 -30.57
CA GLN A 208 -16.72 7.94 -30.80
C GLN A 208 -16.12 8.43 -32.12
N GLU A 209 -15.55 7.54 -32.95
CA GLU A 209 -15.07 7.86 -34.31
C GLU A 209 -15.98 7.37 -35.45
N ASN A 210 -17.19 6.86 -35.16
CA ASN A 210 -18.16 6.40 -36.17
C ASN A 210 -19.44 7.26 -36.25
N VAL A 211 -19.35 8.56 -35.93
CA VAL A 211 -20.50 9.48 -35.98
C VAL A 211 -20.68 10.17 -37.36
N ASP A 212 -19.84 9.87 -38.36
CA ASP A 212 -19.93 10.52 -39.68
C ASP A 212 -20.45 9.64 -40.84
N GLN A 213 -21.04 8.48 -40.57
CA GLN A 213 -21.78 7.74 -41.60
C GLN A 213 -23.19 7.38 -41.14
N GLY A 214 -24.11 8.29 -41.43
CA GLY A 214 -25.53 8.17 -41.11
C GLY A 214 -26.17 6.89 -41.67
N LYS A 215 -26.36 5.90 -40.80
CA LYS A 215 -27.34 4.81 -40.97
C LYS A 215 -27.93 4.43 -39.61
N PHE A 216 -28.94 5.18 -39.16
CA PHE A 216 -29.74 4.81 -37.99
C PHE A 216 -30.83 3.78 -38.37
N ASN A 217 -30.75 2.60 -37.74
CA ASN A 217 -31.79 1.57 -37.79
C ASN A 217 -33.03 2.02 -36.99
N ARG A 218 -34.20 2.06 -37.63
CA ARG A 218 -35.46 2.59 -37.06
C ARG A 218 -36.18 1.61 -36.11
N ASN A 219 -35.65 0.42 -35.86
CA ASN A 219 -36.36 -0.64 -35.12
C ASN A 219 -35.70 -1.05 -33.79
N ASP A 220 -35.14 -0.10 -33.01
CA ASP A 220 -34.64 -0.41 -31.66
C ASP A 220 -35.79 -0.44 -30.61
N PRO A 221 -36.11 -1.61 -30.01
CA PRO A 221 -37.18 -1.76 -29.02
C PRO A 221 -36.90 -1.10 -27.66
N LEU A 222 -35.66 -0.67 -27.37
CA LEU A 222 -35.30 -0.05 -26.08
C LEU A 222 -35.79 1.39 -25.92
N ARG A 223 -36.32 2.01 -26.99
CA ARG A 223 -36.83 3.39 -26.94
C ARG A 223 -38.25 3.48 -26.34
N LYS A 224 -39.02 2.39 -26.31
CA LYS A 224 -40.38 2.37 -25.74
C LYS A 224 -40.36 2.40 -24.21
N VAL A 225 -39.43 1.67 -23.58
CA VAL A 225 -39.28 1.62 -22.12
C VAL A 225 -38.79 2.96 -21.54
N ARG A 226 -37.95 3.69 -22.28
CA ARG A 226 -37.43 5.00 -21.87
C ARG A 226 -38.44 6.14 -21.91
N ARG A 227 -39.56 5.97 -22.63
CA ARG A 227 -40.59 7.02 -22.80
C ARG A 227 -41.73 6.90 -21.78
N GLU A 228 -41.92 5.73 -21.18
CA GLU A 228 -42.95 5.49 -20.16
C GLU A 228 -42.43 5.73 -18.73
N GLY A 229 -41.14 5.54 -18.46
CA GLY A 229 -40.54 5.83 -17.15
C GLY A 229 -40.33 7.32 -16.82
N ARG A 230 -40.59 8.24 -17.76
CA ARG A 230 -40.32 9.68 -17.60
C ARG A 230 -41.59 10.53 -17.42
N LYS A 231 -42.71 9.89 -17.04
CA LYS A 231 -44.00 10.57 -16.78
C LYS A 231 -44.41 10.64 -15.30
N LEU A 232 -43.60 10.14 -14.38
CA LEU A 232 -43.81 10.30 -12.95
C LEU A 232 -42.62 11.04 -12.36
N ALA A 233 -42.90 12.07 -11.56
CA ALA A 233 -41.98 13.06 -10.98
C ALA A 233 -41.57 14.23 -11.91
N VAL A 234 -42.52 15.16 -12.11
CA VAL A 234 -42.21 16.59 -12.27
C VAL A 234 -43.22 17.36 -11.42
N THR A 235 -42.76 17.96 -10.33
CA THR A 235 -43.35 19.20 -9.80
C THR A 235 -42.36 20.32 -10.07
N PRO A 236 -42.78 21.47 -10.61
CA PRO A 236 -41.93 22.65 -10.72
C PRO A 236 -41.81 23.23 -9.29
N GLU A 237 -40.64 23.57 -8.78
CA GLU A 237 -40.02 24.88 -8.91
C GLU A 237 -38.64 24.83 -8.23
N ASN A 238 -37.54 25.06 -8.96
CA ASN A 238 -36.42 25.94 -8.54
C ASN A 238 -35.37 26.03 -9.66
N PRO A 239 -35.15 27.20 -10.30
CA PRO A 239 -34.13 27.36 -11.33
C PRO A 239 -32.91 28.10 -10.76
N SER A 240 -31.98 27.36 -10.16
CA SER A 240 -30.58 27.82 -10.07
C SER A 240 -29.67 26.61 -9.84
N GLY A 241 -28.86 26.28 -10.85
CA GLY A 241 -27.87 25.23 -10.76
C GLY A 241 -26.82 25.56 -9.69
N ASN A 242 -26.84 24.79 -8.61
CA ASN A 242 -25.72 24.59 -7.71
C ASN A 242 -25.82 23.15 -7.19
N GLY A 243 -24.65 22.56 -6.93
CA GLY A 243 -24.50 21.14 -6.58
C GLY A 243 -25.51 20.67 -5.53
N MET A 244 -25.99 19.45 -5.73
CA MET A 244 -26.93 18.74 -4.87
C MET A 244 -26.33 18.62 -3.45
N LEU A 245 -26.63 19.58 -2.58
CA LEU A 245 -26.44 19.46 -1.14
C LEU A 245 -27.32 18.31 -0.66
N VAL A 246 -26.70 17.28 -0.09
CA VAL A 246 -27.40 16.18 0.55
C VAL A 246 -28.04 16.73 1.82
N ASP A 247 -29.37 16.66 1.90
CA ASP A 247 -30.13 16.96 3.11
C ASP A 247 -29.94 15.80 4.10
N TRP A 248 -29.10 16.01 5.11
CA TRP A 248 -28.74 15.00 6.10
C TRP A 248 -29.80 14.81 7.19
N ASP A 249 -30.65 15.81 7.43
CA ASP A 249 -31.67 15.78 8.48
C ASP A 249 -32.85 14.86 8.11
N ALA A 250 -33.05 14.61 6.82
CA ALA A 250 -34.14 13.76 6.31
C ALA A 250 -33.89 12.23 6.44
N LEU A 251 -32.72 11.79 6.92
CA LEU A 251 -32.26 10.39 6.78
C LEU A 251 -32.11 9.59 8.09
N VAL A 252 -32.51 10.12 9.25
CA VAL A 252 -32.40 9.39 10.53
C VAL A 252 -33.78 8.90 11.01
N PRO A 253 -34.16 7.63 10.79
CA PRO A 253 -35.35 7.08 11.42
C PRO A 253 -35.16 6.91 12.94
N ALA A 254 -36.24 7.07 13.70
CA ALA A 254 -36.24 6.85 15.15
C ALA A 254 -35.85 5.39 15.49
N PRO A 255 -35.09 5.16 16.58
CA PRO A 255 -34.55 3.84 16.90
C PRO A 255 -35.66 2.83 17.27
N SER A 256 -35.44 1.57 16.91
CA SER A 256 -36.35 0.46 17.21
C SER A 256 -35.86 -0.36 18.40
N LEU A 257 -36.74 -1.14 19.02
CA LEU A 257 -36.46 -1.95 20.21
C LEU A 257 -35.30 -2.95 20.05
N ASN A 258 -34.89 -3.28 18.80
CA ASN A 258 -33.75 -4.17 18.52
C ASN A 258 -32.38 -3.48 18.71
N ASP A 259 -32.34 -2.16 18.88
CA ASP A 259 -31.10 -1.39 19.04
C ASP A 259 -30.45 -1.56 20.43
N GLU A 260 -31.18 -2.08 21.43
CA GLU A 260 -30.61 -2.37 22.76
C GLU A 260 -29.79 -3.67 22.80
N ILE A 261 -30.09 -4.66 21.95
CA ILE A 261 -29.41 -5.96 21.96
C ILE A 261 -28.06 -5.89 21.22
N GLN A 262 -27.93 -5.01 20.22
CA GLN A 262 -26.68 -4.81 19.47
C GLN A 262 -25.57 -4.07 20.25
N MET A 263 -25.88 -3.43 21.39
CA MET A 263 -24.89 -2.70 22.19
C MET A 263 -23.86 -3.59 22.91
N ARG A 264 -24.04 -4.92 22.93
CA ARG A 264 -23.15 -5.85 23.64
C ARG A 264 -21.88 -6.25 22.86
N THR A 265 -21.70 -5.83 21.61
CA THR A 265 -20.62 -6.36 20.76
C THR A 265 -19.81 -5.31 19.95
N TYR A 266 -19.45 -4.16 20.56
CA TYR A 266 -18.50 -3.08 20.13
C TYR A 266 -19.13 -1.74 19.65
N PRO A 267 -18.46 -0.55 19.81
CA PRO A 267 -17.23 -0.23 20.57
C PRO A 267 -17.24 1.07 21.45
N LYS A 268 -16.45 1.00 22.53
CA LYS A 268 -15.93 1.97 23.54
C LYS A 268 -15.82 3.49 23.31
N TRP A 269 -15.91 4.02 22.09
CA TRP A 269 -15.98 5.48 21.91
C TRP A 269 -17.45 5.91 21.87
N ALA A 270 -17.80 6.89 22.69
CA ALA A 270 -19.09 7.55 22.61
C ALA A 270 -19.29 8.12 21.19
N PRO A 271 -20.54 8.18 20.70
CA PRO A 271 -20.82 8.77 19.40
C PRO A 271 -20.21 10.16 19.20
N ASP A 272 -20.22 11.00 20.23
CA ASP A 272 -19.69 12.37 20.21
C ASP A 272 -18.15 12.45 20.10
N ASP A 273 -17.45 11.36 20.43
CA ASP A 273 -16.00 11.24 20.30
C ASP A 273 -15.57 10.67 18.94
N ARG A 274 -16.50 10.44 18.03
CA ARG A 274 -16.25 9.88 16.70
C ARG A 274 -16.42 10.93 15.64
N TYR A 275 -15.47 10.97 14.74
CA TYR A 275 -15.42 11.90 13.63
C TYR A 275 -15.11 11.13 12.35
N ILE A 276 -15.73 11.55 11.25
CA ILE A 276 -15.42 11.05 9.91
C ILE A 276 -14.92 12.21 9.07
N LEU A 277 -13.90 11.96 8.25
CA LEU A 277 -13.47 12.87 7.20
C LEU A 277 -13.44 12.07 5.88
N SER A 278 -14.40 12.35 5.00
CA SER A 278 -14.69 11.59 3.77
C SER A 278 -14.13 12.24 2.52
N SER A 279 -13.55 11.50 1.59
CA SER A 279 -13.02 12.06 0.34
C SER A 279 -14.03 12.44 -0.75
N ASP A 280 -15.32 12.09 -0.59
CA ASP A 280 -16.39 12.30 -1.58
C ASP A 280 -16.03 11.91 -3.03
N SER A 281 -15.08 10.99 -3.20
CA SER A 281 -14.47 10.66 -4.48
C SER A 281 -15.42 9.85 -5.38
N ASP A 282 -16.25 8.99 -4.79
CA ASP A 282 -17.29 8.24 -5.49
C ASP A 282 -18.48 7.86 -4.59
N GLU A 283 -19.44 7.13 -5.18
CA GLU A 283 -20.61 6.62 -4.46
C GLU A 283 -20.20 5.62 -3.38
N VAL A 284 -19.26 4.70 -3.65
CA VAL A 284 -18.83 3.65 -2.71
C VAL A 284 -18.27 4.25 -1.41
N ILE A 285 -17.46 5.31 -1.51
CA ILE A 285 -16.97 6.01 -0.32
C ILE A 285 -18.12 6.70 0.42
N ARG A 286 -19.02 7.38 -0.30
CA ARG A 286 -20.16 8.08 0.31
C ARG A 286 -21.10 7.15 1.07
N GLY A 287 -21.49 6.01 0.49
CA GLY A 287 -22.35 5.07 1.22
C GLY A 287 -21.59 4.35 2.33
N GLY A 288 -20.28 4.17 2.20
CA GLY A 288 -19.42 3.66 3.28
C GLY A 288 -19.47 4.55 4.51
N VAL A 289 -19.38 5.87 4.30
CA VAL A 289 -19.48 6.90 5.34
C VAL A 289 -20.87 6.93 5.95
N ARG A 290 -21.93 6.91 5.14
CA ARG A 290 -23.31 6.86 5.62
C ARG A 290 -23.54 5.64 6.52
N ASN A 291 -23.08 4.48 6.09
CA ASN A 291 -23.20 3.24 6.85
C ASN A 291 -22.39 3.29 8.16
N ASP A 292 -21.19 3.86 8.15
CA ASP A 292 -20.36 3.99 9.36
C ASP A 292 -20.98 4.99 10.36
N ALA A 293 -21.50 6.11 9.85
CA ALA A 293 -22.21 7.11 10.65
C ALA A 293 -23.45 6.53 11.34
N ILE A 294 -24.30 5.79 10.60
CA ILE A 294 -25.49 5.13 11.16
C ILE A 294 -25.08 4.05 12.18
N ALA A 295 -24.15 3.16 11.81
CA ALA A 295 -23.73 2.06 12.67
C ALA A 295 -23.05 2.52 13.98
N HIS A 296 -22.51 3.73 14.00
CA HIS A 296 -21.83 4.30 15.15
C HIS A 296 -22.51 5.54 15.75
N ARG A 297 -23.71 5.87 15.26
CA ARG A 297 -24.53 7.03 15.67
C ARG A 297 -23.77 8.35 15.64
N ILE A 298 -22.85 8.51 14.69
CA ILE A 298 -21.96 9.67 14.62
C ILE A 298 -22.81 10.92 14.32
N PRO A 299 -22.73 11.97 15.14
CA PRO A 299 -23.44 13.22 14.89
C PRO A 299 -23.08 13.81 13.53
N VAL A 300 -24.04 14.47 12.87
CA VAL A 300 -23.84 15.02 11.52
C VAL A 300 -22.75 16.10 11.53
N GLU A 301 -22.68 16.89 12.61
CA GLU A 301 -21.65 17.89 12.88
C GLU A 301 -20.23 17.31 13.05
N ASN A 302 -20.11 15.99 13.19
CA ASN A 302 -18.83 15.28 13.27
C ASN A 302 -18.44 14.60 11.94
N ILE A 303 -19.18 14.84 10.86
CA ILE A 303 -18.93 14.27 9.53
C ILE A 303 -18.45 15.38 8.59
N PHE A 304 -17.16 15.34 8.29
CA PHE A 304 -16.49 16.29 7.42
C PHE A 304 -16.25 15.69 6.03
N THR A 305 -16.10 16.57 5.03
CA THR A 305 -15.73 16.18 3.67
C THR A 305 -14.38 16.78 3.28
N MET A 306 -13.47 15.94 2.82
CA MET A 306 -12.30 16.34 2.03
C MET A 306 -12.75 16.54 0.60
N ARG A 307 -12.50 17.72 0.05
CA ARG A 307 -12.60 17.87 -1.41
C ARG A 307 -11.37 17.21 -2.02
N ALA A 308 -11.59 16.32 -2.97
CA ALA A 308 -10.52 15.82 -3.83
C ALA A 308 -9.84 17.02 -4.51
N ASN A 309 -8.53 17.13 -4.34
CA ASN A 309 -7.73 18.12 -5.05
C ASN A 309 -7.73 17.74 -6.53
N GLY A 310 -8.68 18.27 -7.30
CA GLY A 310 -8.64 18.17 -8.74
C GLY A 310 -7.34 18.80 -9.25
N LYS A 311 -6.32 17.97 -9.49
CA LYS A 311 -5.07 18.28 -10.21
C LYS A 311 -4.44 19.63 -9.86
N THR A 312 -3.49 19.60 -8.92
CA THR A 312 -2.34 20.52 -8.80
C THR A 312 -2.37 21.80 -9.66
N THR A 313 -3.02 22.84 -9.14
CA THR A 313 -2.50 24.22 -9.23
C THR A 313 -2.85 24.92 -7.93
N GLY A 314 -1.86 25.48 -7.25
CA GLY A 314 -2.04 26.09 -5.94
C GLY A 314 -3.03 27.25 -5.99
N LYS A 315 -4.26 27.01 -5.56
CA LYS A 315 -5.18 27.97 -4.94
C LYS A 315 -6.49 27.26 -4.59
N TYR A 316 -7.16 27.76 -3.56
CA TYR A 316 -8.43 27.32 -2.98
C TYR A 316 -8.34 26.30 -1.84
N ILE A 317 -7.79 26.77 -0.71
CA ILE A 317 -8.24 26.36 0.63
C ILE A 317 -8.96 27.56 1.25
N GLU A 318 -10.02 28.05 0.62
CA GLU A 318 -10.91 28.98 1.32
C GLU A 318 -12.35 28.64 0.97
N GLU A 319 -13.17 28.78 2.00
CA GLU A 319 -14.62 28.70 2.06
C GLU A 319 -15.23 27.33 2.42
N PHE A 320 -15.89 27.39 3.59
CA PHE A 320 -16.77 26.44 4.27
C PHE A 320 -16.12 25.41 5.20
N GLY A 321 -16.12 25.75 6.49
CA GLY A 321 -17.09 25.10 7.37
C GLY A 321 -16.56 24.68 8.73
N GLU A 322 -15.75 23.62 8.76
CA GLU A 322 -15.62 22.88 10.02
C GLU A 322 -14.18 22.52 10.32
N SER A 323 -13.69 23.08 11.42
CA SER A 323 -12.35 22.90 11.93
C SER A 323 -12.27 21.58 12.71
N LEU A 324 -11.22 20.81 12.48
CA LEU A 324 -10.84 19.63 13.28
C LEU A 324 -10.23 20.02 14.64
N SER A 325 -10.28 21.30 15.02
CA SER A 325 -9.70 21.80 16.27
C SER A 325 -10.43 21.35 17.53
N SER A 326 -11.64 20.81 17.42
CA SER A 326 -12.39 20.24 18.55
C SER A 326 -11.92 18.85 18.97
N LEU A 327 -11.15 18.16 18.11
CA LEU A 327 -10.67 16.81 18.39
C LEU A 327 -9.63 16.83 19.52
N SER A 328 -9.65 15.79 20.34
CA SER A 328 -8.76 15.57 21.47
C SER A 328 -8.09 14.19 21.41
N LEU A 329 -7.18 13.92 22.34
CA LEU A 329 -6.62 12.58 22.52
C LEU A 329 -7.65 11.49 22.90
N GLN A 330 -8.90 11.84 23.19
CA GLN A 330 -9.99 10.87 23.37
C GLN A 330 -10.76 10.59 22.07
N SER A 331 -10.66 11.49 21.10
CA SER A 331 -11.39 11.40 19.84
C SER A 331 -10.83 10.31 18.92
N ARG A 332 -11.70 9.77 18.09
CA ARG A 332 -11.35 8.90 16.97
C ARG A 332 -11.77 9.56 15.66
N LEU A 333 -10.78 9.88 14.83
CA LEU A 333 -10.99 10.37 13.46
C LEU A 333 -10.83 9.21 12.47
N THR A 334 -11.86 8.97 11.66
CA THR A 334 -11.82 8.00 10.56
C THR A 334 -11.76 8.75 9.24
N LEU A 335 -10.70 8.54 8.48
CA LEU A 335 -10.53 9.02 7.11
C LEU A 335 -11.09 7.94 6.16
N GLU A 336 -12.14 8.26 5.41
CA GLU A 336 -12.74 7.35 4.42
C GLU A 336 -12.40 7.79 3.00
N GLY A 337 -11.77 6.90 2.24
CA GLY A 337 -11.34 7.18 0.87
C GLY A 337 -10.63 6.00 0.22
N HIS A 338 -10.18 6.20 -1.01
CA HIS A 338 -9.25 5.31 -1.70
C HIS A 338 -7.89 5.35 -1.06
N GLY A 339 -7.11 4.31 -1.30
CA GLY A 339 -5.78 4.21 -0.73
C GLY A 339 -4.89 3.30 -1.55
N SER A 340 -3.61 3.58 -1.41
CA SER A 340 -2.54 2.72 -1.85
C SER A 340 -1.58 2.51 -0.67
N THR A 341 -0.51 1.76 -0.91
CA THR A 341 0.65 1.65 -0.01
C THR A 341 1.43 2.96 0.17
N GLU A 342 1.12 4.03 -0.58
CA GLU A 342 1.84 5.31 -0.53
C GLU A 342 0.96 6.56 -0.47
N SER A 343 -0.35 6.41 -0.64
CA SER A 343 -1.28 7.52 -0.63
C SER A 343 -2.61 7.17 0.04
N PHE A 344 -3.25 8.19 0.59
CA PHE A 344 -4.67 8.19 0.91
C PHE A 344 -5.34 9.16 -0.06
N GLU A 345 -6.24 8.66 -0.92
CA GLU A 345 -6.63 9.35 -2.15
C GLU A 345 -5.37 9.75 -2.95
N ASP A 346 -5.30 11.01 -3.36
CA ASP A 346 -4.14 11.61 -4.03
C ASP A 346 -3.14 12.25 -3.03
N TYR A 347 -3.34 12.07 -1.72
CA TYR A 347 -2.45 12.66 -0.71
C TYR A 347 -1.31 11.71 -0.38
N SER A 348 -0.07 12.19 -0.58
CA SER A 348 1.09 11.64 0.11
C SER A 348 0.94 11.82 1.62
N ALA A 349 1.73 11.10 2.42
CA ALA A 349 1.74 11.25 3.88
C ALA A 349 1.98 12.71 4.31
N ALA A 350 2.89 13.41 3.64
CA ALA A 350 3.21 14.82 3.92
C ALA A 350 2.08 15.77 3.54
N ASP A 351 1.42 15.52 2.40
CA ASP A 351 0.30 16.35 1.95
C ASP A 351 -0.94 16.12 2.79
N LEU A 352 -1.22 14.87 3.22
CA LEU A 352 -2.30 14.57 4.15
C LEU A 352 -2.05 15.21 5.51
N ALA A 353 -0.83 15.13 6.05
CA ALA A 353 -0.48 15.81 7.29
C ALA A 353 -0.66 17.34 7.18
N ARG A 354 -0.26 17.94 6.04
CA ARG A 354 -0.49 19.37 5.76
C ARG A 354 -1.97 19.71 5.68
N TYR A 355 -2.75 18.86 5.03
CA TYR A 355 -4.19 19.02 4.93
C TYR A 355 -4.85 19.02 6.32
N LEU A 356 -4.54 18.03 7.16
CA LEU A 356 -5.09 17.91 8.51
C LEU A 356 -4.70 19.10 9.39
N ASP A 357 -3.45 19.56 9.29
CA ASP A 357 -2.95 20.76 9.97
C ASP A 357 -3.70 22.03 9.55
N HIS A 358 -3.91 22.23 8.24
CA HIS A 358 -4.69 23.35 7.71
C HIS A 358 -6.17 23.28 8.12
N ARG A 359 -6.72 22.08 8.32
CA ARG A 359 -8.05 21.88 8.89
C ARG A 359 -8.09 22.06 10.41
N GLY A 360 -6.98 22.44 11.05
CA GLY A 360 -6.93 22.76 12.47
C GLY A 360 -6.76 21.55 13.38
N LEU A 361 -6.44 20.36 12.85
CA LEU A 361 -6.16 19.20 13.69
C LEU A 361 -4.91 19.47 14.54
N ARG A 362 -5.02 19.28 15.85
CA ARG A 362 -3.89 19.44 16.79
C ARG A 362 -3.62 18.19 17.59
N GLU A 363 -4.67 17.45 17.93
CA GLU A 363 -4.52 16.16 18.58
C GLU A 363 -5.66 15.21 18.25
N VAL A 364 -5.36 13.91 18.22
CA VAL A 364 -6.36 12.85 18.07
C VAL A 364 -5.90 11.58 18.73
N GLY A 365 -6.81 10.89 19.42
CA GLY A 365 -6.51 9.62 20.07
C GLY A 365 -6.18 8.51 19.07
N VAL A 366 -7.07 8.32 18.10
CA VAL A 366 -6.91 7.33 17.03
C VAL A 366 -7.20 7.96 15.68
N LEU A 367 -6.22 7.91 14.78
CA LEU A 367 -6.37 8.23 13.36
C LEU A 367 -6.53 6.93 12.57
N LYS A 368 -7.72 6.66 12.03
CA LYS A 368 -8.02 5.47 11.24
C LYS A 368 -8.09 5.82 9.76
N LEU A 369 -7.24 5.21 8.94
CA LEU A 369 -7.28 5.21 7.49
C LEU A 369 -8.16 4.05 7.01
N LYS A 370 -9.41 4.34 6.66
CA LYS A 370 -10.32 3.35 6.05
C LYS A 370 -10.18 3.42 4.54
N SER A 371 -9.04 2.93 4.07
CA SER A 371 -8.67 2.88 2.66
C SER A 371 -7.79 1.68 2.36
N CYS A 372 -7.82 1.21 1.12
CA CYS A 372 -7.04 0.06 0.67
C CYS A 372 -5.55 0.27 0.92
N LEU A 373 -4.86 -0.78 1.39
CA LEU A 373 -3.40 -0.88 1.43
C LEU A 373 -2.64 0.21 2.23
N THR A 374 -3.28 1.19 2.86
CA THR A 374 -2.59 2.23 3.64
C THR A 374 -1.91 1.68 4.90
N GLY A 375 -2.38 0.53 5.39
CA GLY A 375 -1.72 -0.23 6.44
C GLY A 375 -0.53 -1.06 5.96
N LYS A 376 -0.26 -1.11 4.65
CA LYS A 376 0.84 -1.85 4.05
C LYS A 376 2.00 -0.91 3.72
N CYS A 377 3.23 -1.39 3.92
CA CYS A 377 4.45 -0.58 3.83
C CYS A 377 4.50 0.59 4.83
N GLY A 378 5.33 1.60 4.54
CA GLY A 378 5.67 2.69 5.45
C GLY A 378 4.76 3.91 5.40
N TYR A 379 3.57 3.86 4.76
CA TYR A 379 2.71 5.05 4.66
C TYR A 379 2.30 5.59 6.01
N MET A 380 1.84 4.73 6.94
CA MET A 380 1.43 5.16 8.27
C MET A 380 2.61 5.72 9.08
N GLU A 381 3.79 5.09 9.01
CA GLU A 381 5.00 5.57 9.68
C GLU A 381 5.44 6.93 9.16
N ASN A 382 5.43 7.10 7.83
CA ASN A 382 5.70 8.38 7.21
C ASN A 382 4.66 9.42 7.65
N LEU A 383 3.37 9.05 7.70
CA LEU A 383 2.30 9.93 8.16
C LEU A 383 2.50 10.35 9.62
N VAL A 384 2.85 9.43 10.51
CA VAL A 384 3.17 9.76 11.91
C VAL A 384 4.35 10.75 11.97
N GLY A 385 5.42 10.52 11.21
CA GLY A 385 6.56 11.42 11.15
C GLY A 385 6.21 12.82 10.61
N GLU A 386 5.33 12.91 9.62
CA GLU A 386 4.88 14.18 9.05
C GLU A 386 3.90 14.93 9.97
N LEU A 387 3.07 14.20 10.72
CA LEU A 387 2.21 14.77 11.75
C LEU A 387 3.04 15.32 12.93
N ASP A 388 4.11 14.62 13.31
CA ASP A 388 5.03 15.05 14.36
C ASP A 388 5.78 16.35 13.99
N LYS A 389 6.28 16.45 12.75
CA LYS A 389 6.87 17.69 12.22
C LYS A 389 5.94 18.89 12.30
N ARG A 390 4.63 18.66 12.35
CA ARG A 390 3.57 19.68 12.44
C ARG A 390 3.02 19.86 13.85
N SER A 391 3.65 19.23 14.85
CA SER A 391 3.19 19.25 16.24
C SER A 391 1.75 18.74 16.42
N ILE A 392 1.28 17.85 15.54
CA ILE A 392 -0.01 17.16 15.68
C ILE A 392 0.23 15.91 16.53
N LYS A 393 -0.46 15.82 17.67
CA LYS A 393 -0.35 14.66 18.56
C LYS A 393 -1.29 13.55 18.11
N VAL A 394 -0.77 12.35 17.93
CA VAL A 394 -1.56 11.17 17.59
C VAL A 394 -1.21 10.02 18.52
N GLY A 395 -2.23 9.42 19.13
CA GLY A 395 -2.03 8.22 19.97
C GLY A 395 -1.71 6.99 19.13
N TYR A 396 -2.57 6.70 18.15
CA TYR A 396 -2.41 5.56 17.24
C TYR A 396 -2.83 5.90 15.82
N VAL A 397 -2.15 5.29 14.86
CA VAL A 397 -2.57 5.26 13.46
C VAL A 397 -2.93 3.83 13.09
N SER A 398 -4.02 3.64 12.35
CA SER A 398 -4.39 2.33 11.84
C SER A 398 -4.87 2.38 10.41
N GLY A 399 -4.59 1.35 9.63
CA GLY A 399 -4.91 1.26 8.22
C GLY A 399 -5.05 -0.19 7.77
N TYR A 400 -5.60 -0.43 6.59
CA TYR A 400 -5.80 -1.79 6.08
C TYR A 400 -4.57 -2.25 5.29
N ALA A 401 -4.05 -3.44 5.58
CA ALA A 401 -2.90 -4.02 4.88
C ALA A 401 -3.29 -4.73 3.56
N SER A 402 -4.60 -4.83 3.29
CA SER A 402 -5.18 -5.45 2.09
C SER A 402 -6.20 -4.51 1.41
N THR A 403 -6.71 -4.96 0.26
CA THR A 403 -7.83 -4.29 -0.43
C THR A 403 -9.11 -4.45 0.37
N ILE A 404 -9.80 -3.34 0.65
CA ILE A 404 -11.06 -3.36 1.37
C ILE A 404 -12.19 -3.60 0.37
N SER A 405 -12.97 -4.65 0.57
CA SER A 405 -14.32 -4.77 0.00
C SER A 405 -15.31 -4.48 1.12
N ASP A 406 -15.89 -3.27 1.15
CA ASP A 406 -16.94 -2.96 2.12
C ASP A 406 -18.25 -3.64 1.69
N MET A 407 -18.42 -4.91 2.08
CA MET A 407 -19.62 -5.69 1.73
C MET A 407 -20.91 -5.13 2.36
N ARG A 408 -20.83 -4.13 3.27
CA ARG A 408 -22.02 -3.46 3.83
C ARG A 408 -22.81 -2.72 2.75
N TYR A 409 -22.16 -2.36 1.64
CA TYR A 409 -22.80 -1.68 0.51
C TYR A 409 -23.94 -2.47 -0.13
N HIS A 410 -23.93 -3.80 -0.03
CA HIS A 410 -24.94 -4.66 -0.68
C HIS A 410 -26.14 -5.02 0.19
N VAL A 411 -26.16 -4.63 1.47
CA VAL A 411 -27.24 -5.01 2.40
C VAL A 411 -28.24 -3.87 2.63
N GLY A 412 -27.95 -2.65 2.19
CA GLY A 412 -28.82 -1.48 2.35
C GLY A 412 -29.79 -1.21 1.19
N ASP A 413 -29.52 -1.72 -0.01
CA ASP A 413 -30.28 -1.40 -1.24
C ASP A 413 -31.31 -2.49 -1.60
N VAL A 414 -31.85 -3.17 -0.58
CA VAL A 414 -32.68 -4.38 -0.73
C VAL A 414 -34.12 -4.06 -1.15
N GLU A 415 -34.49 -2.78 -1.29
CA GLU A 415 -35.80 -2.41 -1.86
C GLU A 415 -35.84 -2.53 -3.41
N ARG A 416 -34.70 -2.74 -4.08
CA ARG A 416 -34.63 -2.93 -5.55
C ARG A 416 -34.19 -4.33 -5.97
N GLY A 417 -34.81 -5.35 -5.39
CA GLY A 417 -35.15 -6.59 -6.10
C GLY A 417 -34.02 -7.35 -6.83
N SER A 418 -32.77 -7.28 -6.39
CA SER A 418 -31.67 -8.06 -6.98
C SER A 418 -30.88 -8.77 -5.90
N PHE A 419 -31.28 -10.01 -5.62
CA PHE A 419 -30.51 -10.95 -4.83
C PHE A 419 -29.19 -11.24 -5.55
N VAL A 420 -28.06 -10.77 -5.01
CA VAL A 420 -26.77 -11.39 -5.29
C VAL A 420 -26.47 -12.31 -4.11
N THR A 421 -26.93 -13.55 -4.24
CA THR A 421 -26.43 -14.67 -3.44
C THR A 421 -24.97 -14.91 -3.83
N LEU A 422 -24.05 -14.17 -3.23
CA LEU A 422 -22.64 -14.57 -3.20
C LEU A 422 -22.25 -14.82 -1.74
N LEU A 423 -22.25 -16.12 -1.43
CA LEU A 423 -21.43 -16.78 -0.41
C LEU A 423 -21.85 -16.65 1.06
N TRP A 424 -23.03 -17.19 1.35
CA TRP A 424 -23.19 -18.13 2.48
C TRP A 424 -23.23 -19.55 1.90
N GLN A 425 -22.07 -20.07 1.48
CA GLN A 425 -21.91 -21.51 1.28
C GLN A 425 -21.17 -22.05 2.49
N GLU A 426 -21.87 -22.83 3.30
CA GLU A 426 -21.27 -23.69 4.33
C GLU A 426 -20.12 -24.48 3.69
N GLY A 427 -18.88 -24.21 4.09
CA GLY A 427 -17.71 -24.99 3.66
C GLY A 427 -16.53 -24.22 3.09
N HIS A 428 -16.63 -22.92 2.80
CA HIS A 428 -15.46 -22.12 2.44
C HIS A 428 -14.90 -21.36 3.65
N PRO A 429 -13.66 -21.63 4.10
CA PRO A 429 -13.04 -20.85 5.16
C PRO A 429 -12.85 -19.43 4.64
N PHE A 430 -13.67 -18.51 5.16
CA PHE A 430 -13.57 -17.08 4.99
C PHE A 430 -12.16 -16.65 5.43
N GLN A 431 -11.22 -16.54 4.49
CA GLN A 431 -9.85 -16.18 4.80
C GLN A 431 -9.83 -14.72 5.29
N SER A 432 -9.55 -14.56 6.59
CA SER A 432 -9.52 -13.29 7.33
C SER A 432 -8.46 -12.27 6.85
N ALA A 433 -7.71 -12.57 5.79
CA ALA A 433 -6.69 -11.68 5.23
C ALA A 433 -7.30 -10.41 4.58
N SER A 434 -8.56 -10.46 4.13
CA SER A 434 -9.28 -9.31 3.56
C SER A 434 -9.61 -8.19 4.57
N PHE A 435 -9.26 -8.38 5.85
CA PHE A 435 -9.51 -7.41 6.92
C PHE A 435 -8.33 -7.22 7.87
N SER A 436 -7.09 -7.55 7.46
CA SER A 436 -5.91 -7.31 8.28
C SER A 436 -5.66 -5.80 8.43
N GLN A 437 -6.22 -5.23 9.49
CA GLN A 437 -5.96 -3.85 9.88
C GLN A 437 -4.66 -3.84 10.70
N ARG A 438 -3.66 -3.11 10.21
CA ARG A 438 -2.41 -2.82 10.92
C ARG A 438 -2.62 -1.62 11.84
N VAL A 439 -1.99 -1.67 13.01
CA VAL A 439 -2.04 -0.59 14.01
C VAL A 439 -0.61 -0.27 14.41
N ILE A 440 -0.23 0.99 14.31
CA ILE A 440 1.05 1.49 14.82
C ILE A 440 0.80 2.55 15.89
N LYS A 441 1.76 2.71 16.80
CA LYS A 441 1.78 3.84 17.73
C LYS A 441 2.00 5.14 16.96
N GLY A 442 1.34 6.20 17.39
CA GLY A 442 1.63 7.56 16.96
C GLY A 442 2.79 8.15 17.78
N ASN A 443 2.87 9.48 17.81
CA ASN A 443 3.95 10.24 18.47
C ASN A 443 3.67 10.58 19.94
N VAL A 444 2.50 10.20 20.48
CA VAL A 444 2.21 10.29 21.91
C VAL A 444 1.65 8.98 22.44
N ASP A 445 2.00 8.63 23.68
CA ASP A 445 1.43 7.47 24.34
C ASP A 445 0.02 7.81 24.88
N VAL A 446 -0.98 7.11 24.37
CA VAL A 446 -2.37 7.19 24.83
C VAL A 446 -2.84 5.79 25.22
N ALA A 447 -3.68 5.69 26.24
CA ALA A 447 -4.25 4.41 26.65
C ALA A 447 -5.74 4.34 26.29
N PHE A 448 -6.12 3.35 25.51
CA PHE A 448 -7.50 2.93 25.26
C PHE A 448 -7.77 1.51 25.83
N PRO A 449 -7.95 1.36 27.16
CA PRO A 449 -8.04 0.05 27.80
C PRO A 449 -9.08 -0.86 27.18
N GLY A 450 -8.69 -2.13 26.97
CA GLY A 450 -9.50 -3.17 26.34
C GLY A 450 -10.02 -2.83 24.93
N THR A 451 -9.32 -1.94 24.21
CA THR A 451 -9.39 -1.87 22.75
C THR A 451 -8.16 -2.58 22.16
N ARG A 452 -8.13 -2.71 20.84
CA ARG A 452 -6.95 -3.23 20.13
C ARG A 452 -5.72 -2.33 20.24
N TYR A 453 -5.89 -1.05 20.58
CA TYR A 453 -4.81 -0.07 20.65
C TYR A 453 -3.96 -0.23 21.94
N ASN A 454 -4.49 -0.90 22.97
CA ASN A 454 -3.77 -1.15 24.23
C ASN A 454 -3.18 -2.56 24.38
N ARG A 455 -3.26 -3.41 23.36
CA ARG A 455 -2.61 -4.73 23.44
C ARG A 455 -1.10 -4.54 23.27
N GLN A 456 -0.38 -4.50 24.38
CA GLN A 456 1.07 -4.65 24.39
C GLN A 456 1.40 -5.95 23.62
N GLY A 457 2.03 -5.83 22.44
CA GLY A 457 2.55 -6.97 21.67
C GLY A 457 1.51 -7.90 21.05
N ALA A 458 0.53 -7.39 20.29
CA ALA A 458 -0.39 -8.24 19.53
C ALA A 458 0.30 -8.94 18.34
N HIS A 459 1.10 -9.98 18.63
CA HIS A 459 1.16 -11.16 17.78
C HIS A 459 -0.28 -11.67 17.65
N LEU A 460 -0.85 -11.62 16.45
CA LEU A 460 -2.14 -12.23 16.16
C LEU A 460 -2.02 -13.73 16.42
N THR A 461 -2.73 -14.22 17.44
CA THR A 461 -2.94 -15.63 17.68
C THR A 461 -3.69 -16.23 16.48
N THR A 462 -2.98 -16.97 15.63
CA THR A 462 -3.60 -17.92 14.71
C THR A 462 -4.38 -18.93 15.53
N HIS A 463 -5.68 -19.05 15.28
CA HIS A 463 -6.49 -20.15 15.81
C HIS A 463 -5.85 -21.48 15.40
N LYS A 464 -5.23 -22.19 16.35
CA LYS A 464 -4.93 -23.62 16.19
C LYS A 464 -6.27 -24.35 16.17
N SER A 465 -6.52 -25.10 15.10
CA SER A 465 -7.65 -26.02 15.02
C SER A 465 -7.53 -27.04 16.16
N SER A 466 -8.56 -27.13 16.99
CA SER A 466 -8.69 -28.19 17.98
C SER A 466 -9.30 -29.42 17.30
N ASP A 467 -8.46 -30.22 16.66
CA ASP A 467 -8.78 -31.60 16.33
C ASP A 467 -7.69 -32.51 16.91
N ALA A 468 -7.91 -32.96 18.14
CA ALA A 468 -7.28 -34.16 18.68
C ALA A 468 -8.18 -34.72 19.79
N ARG A 469 -8.96 -35.75 19.46
CA ARG A 469 -9.59 -36.62 20.45
C ARG A 469 -8.48 -37.38 21.20
N PRO A 470 -8.53 -37.49 22.54
CA PRO A 470 -7.57 -38.31 23.26
C PRO A 470 -7.90 -39.80 23.07
N ALA A 471 -6.87 -40.58 22.72
CA ALA A 471 -6.91 -42.03 22.73
C ALA A 471 -7.13 -42.54 24.16
N ARG A 472 -8.17 -43.34 24.37
CA ARG A 472 -8.36 -44.16 25.58
C ARG A 472 -7.27 -45.24 25.59
N LEU A 473 -6.35 -45.17 26.56
CA LEU A 473 -5.63 -46.35 27.03
C LEU A 473 -6.60 -47.21 27.84
N GLN A 474 -6.82 -48.44 27.37
CA GLN A 474 -7.23 -49.55 28.22
C GLN A 474 -5.98 -50.08 28.91
N GLU A 475 -5.92 -50.01 30.23
CA GLU A 475 -5.17 -50.99 31.02
C GLU A 475 -6.02 -51.53 32.16
N ARG A 476 -5.88 -52.84 32.29
CA ARG A 476 -6.46 -53.79 33.23
C ARG A 476 -6.42 -53.28 34.69
N HIS A 477 -7.57 -53.24 35.35
CA HIS A 477 -7.92 -54.14 36.45
C HIS A 477 -9.38 -53.94 36.88
#